data_AF-A0A915Z8N8-F1
#
_entry.id   AF-A0A915Z8N8-F1
#
_cell.length_a   1.000
_cell.length_b   1.000
_cell.length_c   1.000
_cell.angle_alpha   90.00
_cell.angle_beta   90.00
_cell.angle_gamma   90.00
#
_symmetry.space_group_name_H-M   'P 1'
#
loop_
_entity.id
_entity.type
_entity.pdbx_description
1 polymer ?
#
loop_
_entity_poly.entity_id
_entity_poly.type
_entity_poly.pdbx_seq_one_letter_code
_entity_poly.pdbx_strand_id
1 'polypeptide(L)'
;MKEYNIIVNVIDDLPSQTLKFVRLNLEDNLLKIRQELEKKEVIGNSWLFSKKYSENNDTGYGFAEIAFNQEEFFLLNEIIEENSNTL
;
A
#
# COMPACT_ATOMS: atom_id res chain seq x y z
N MET A 1 15.51 -12.03 6.01
CA MET A 1 14.34 -11.24 5.60
C MET A 1 14.66 -10.63 4.24
N LYS A 2 13.79 -10.81 3.24
CA LYS A 2 14.04 -10.33 1.87
C LYS A 2 13.26 -9.03 1.65
N GLU A 3 13.98 -7.95 1.39
CA GLU A 3 13.37 -6.64 1.15
C GLU A 3 13.16 -6.38 -0.33
N TYR A 4 12.14 -5.60 -0.66
CA TYR A 4 11.74 -5.26 -2.02
C TYR A 4 11.65 -3.74 -2.18
N ASN A 5 11.97 -3.24 -3.37
CA ASN A 5 11.72 -1.85 -3.73
C ASN A 5 10.24 -1.72 -4.11
N ILE A 6 9.51 -0.90 -3.37
CA ILE A 6 8.07 -0.71 -3.53
C ILE A 6 7.81 0.76 -3.83
N ILE A 7 6.86 0.98 -4.73
CA ILE A 7 6.33 2.31 -5.04
C ILE A 7 5.09 2.50 -4.17
N VAL A 8 5.12 3.50 -3.30
CA VAL A 8 3.94 3.91 -2.54
C VAL A 8 3.25 5.00 -3.33
N ASN A 9 2.00 4.74 -3.70
CA ASN A 9 1.11 5.73 -4.28
C ASN A 9 0.19 6.29 -3.21
N VAL A 10 -0.01 7.60 -3.23
CA VAL A 10 -0.84 8.33 -2.28
C VAL A 10 -1.98 8.95 -3.07
N ILE A 11 -3.20 8.64 -2.67
CA ILE A 11 -4.41 9.22 -3.23
C ILE A 11 -4.87 10.29 -2.24
N ASP A 12 -4.79 11.55 -2.63
CA ASP A 12 -5.25 12.72 -1.86
C ASP A 12 -5.85 13.74 -2.85
N ASP A 13 -6.63 14.70 -2.34
CA ASP A 13 -7.29 15.75 -3.14
C ASP A 13 -6.30 16.76 -3.74
N LEU A 14 -5.03 16.70 -3.32
CA LEU A 14 -3.97 17.55 -3.84
C LEU A 14 -3.45 17.05 -5.20
N PRO A 15 -3.27 17.93 -6.20
CA PRO A 15 -2.91 17.55 -7.57
C PRO A 15 -1.51 16.94 -7.73
N SER A 16 -0.72 16.87 -6.65
CA SER A 16 0.64 16.32 -6.65
C SER A 16 0.65 14.93 -6.02
N GLN A 17 0.25 13.92 -6.80
CA GLN A 17 0.55 12.53 -6.45
C GLN A 17 2.07 12.37 -6.35
N THR A 18 2.56 12.21 -5.12
CA THR A 18 3.99 12.05 -4.87
C THR A 18 4.28 10.56 -4.77
N LEU A 19 4.85 9.99 -5.83
CA LEU A 19 5.36 8.62 -5.77
C LEU A 19 6.62 8.59 -4.89
N LYS A 20 6.61 7.74 -3.87
CA LYS A 20 7.76 7.54 -2.98
C LYS A 20 8.29 6.12 -3.12
N PHE A 21 9.60 5.99 -3.33
CA PHE A 21 10.30 4.71 -3.41
C PHE A 21 10.81 4.31 -2.04
N VAL A 22 10.42 3.13 -1.58
CA VAL A 22 10.77 2.61 -0.25
C VAL A 22 11.20 1.17 -0.32
N ARG A 23 12.13 0.78 0.58
CA ARG A 23 12.43 -0.63 0.85
C ARG A 23 11.57 -1.13 2.00
N LEU A 24 10.84 -2.22 1.77
CA LEU A 24 9.95 -2.85 2.74
C LEU A 24 10.06 -4.37 2.63
N ASN A 25 9.62 -5.07 3.67
CA ASN A 25 9.49 -6.52 3.67
C ASN A 25 8.06 -6.93 3.33
N LEU A 26 7.89 -7.84 2.38
CA LEU A 26 6.57 -8.30 1.95
C LEU A 26 5.85 -9.19 2.98
N GLU A 27 6.61 -9.82 3.87
CA GLU A 27 6.11 -10.70 4.93
C GLU A 27 5.77 -9.94 6.21
N ASP A 28 6.04 -8.63 6.27
CA ASP A 28 5.65 -7.81 7.42
C ASP A 28 4.15 -7.45 7.32
N ASN A 29 3.49 -7.41 8.48
CA ASN A 29 2.12 -6.93 8.55
C ASN A 29 2.03 -5.41 8.38
N LEU A 30 0.85 -4.91 8.00
CA LEU A 30 0.66 -3.51 7.67
C LEU A 30 0.96 -2.57 8.84
N LEU A 31 0.78 -3.02 10.09
CA LEU A 31 1.12 -2.23 11.27
C LEU A 31 2.63 -1.93 11.31
N LYS A 32 3.46 -2.95 11.07
CA LYS A 32 4.91 -2.78 11.01
C LYS A 32 5.32 -1.95 9.78
N ILE A 33 4.64 -2.14 8.64
CA ILE A 33 4.88 -1.32 7.45
C ILE A 33 4.58 0.16 7.72
N ARG A 34 3.46 0.48 8.36
CA ARG A 34 3.12 1.85 8.76
C ARG A 34 4.23 2.50 9.57
N GLN A 35 4.69 1.81 10.62
CA GLN A 35 5.77 2.33 11.47
C GLN A 35 7.03 2.65 10.66
N GLU A 36 7.38 1.83 9.68
CA GLU A 36 8.52 2.09 8.79
C GLU A 36 8.28 3.24 7.82
N LEU A 37 7.06 3.40 7.30
CA LEU A 37 6.68 4.50 6.42
C LEU A 37 6.62 5.84 7.18
N GLU A 38 6.12 5.85 8.41
CA GLU A 38 6.10 7.03 9.29
C GLU A 38 7.52 7.47 9.66
N LYS A 39 8.40 6.53 10.04
CA LYS A 39 9.83 6.83 10.30
C LYS A 39 10.55 7.43 9.10
N LYS A 40 10.14 7.06 7.88
CA LYS A 40 10.70 7.58 6.62
C LYS A 40 9.98 8.83 6.12
N GLU A 41 9.03 9.38 6.89
CA GLU A 41 8.21 10.55 6.53
C GLU A 41 7.51 10.36 5.17
N VAL A 42 7.13 9.11 4.86
CA VAL A 42 6.47 8.74 3.60
C VAL A 42 4.99 9.07 3.68
N ILE A 43 4.35 8.75 4.81
CA ILE A 43 2.92 8.92 5.08
C ILE A 43 2.70 9.71 6.37
N GLY A 44 1.51 10.30 6.51
CA GLY A 44 1.03 10.88 7.76
C GLY A 44 0.09 9.94 8.52
N ASN A 45 -0.19 10.30 9.77
CA ASN A 45 -0.93 9.49 10.73
C ASN A 45 -2.41 9.29 10.39
N SER A 46 -2.96 10.08 9.46
CA SER A 46 -4.37 9.99 9.03
C SER A 46 -4.59 9.09 7.82
N TRP A 47 -3.52 8.59 7.19
CA TRP A 47 -3.62 7.86 5.94
C TRP A 47 -3.90 6.39 6.20
N LEU A 48 -4.80 5.79 5.44
CA LEU A 48 -5.13 4.37 5.52
C LEU A 48 -4.52 3.59 4.35
N PHE A 49 -4.19 2.32 4.57
CA PHE A 49 -3.89 1.43 3.46
C PHE A 49 -5.17 1.09 2.71
N SER A 50 -5.05 0.81 1.42
CA SER A 50 -6.17 0.34 0.59
C SER A 50 -5.81 -0.97 -0.10
N LYS A 51 -6.76 -1.90 -0.15
CA LYS A 51 -6.65 -3.14 -0.92
C LYS A 51 -7.49 -3.04 -2.19
N LYS A 52 -6.89 -3.33 -3.33
CA LYS A 52 -7.61 -3.42 -4.61
C LYS A 52 -8.50 -4.66 -4.61
N TYR A 53 -9.71 -4.54 -5.17
CA TYR A 53 -10.61 -5.67 -5.39
C TYR A 53 -11.23 -5.61 -6.80
N SER A 54 -11.58 -6.78 -7.34
CA SER A 54 -12.32 -6.86 -8.61
C SER A 54 -13.78 -6.51 -8.38
N GLU A 55 -14.33 -5.62 -9.19
CA GLU A 55 -15.78 -5.47 -9.27
C GLU A 55 -16.35 -6.61 -10.12
N ASN A 56 -17.58 -7.04 -9.83
CA ASN A 56 -18.27 -8.14 -10.54
C ASN A 56 -18.56 -7.84 -12.04
N ASN A 57 -18.18 -6.66 -12.53
CA ASN A 57 -18.52 -6.16 -13.85
C ASN A 57 -17.28 -6.08 -14.75
N ASP A 58 -16.56 -7.19 -14.92
CA ASP A 58 -15.49 -7.54 -15.90
C ASP A 58 -14.39 -6.54 -16.30
N THR A 59 -14.42 -5.27 -15.87
CA THR A 59 -13.50 -4.21 -16.30
C THR A 59 -13.18 -3.18 -15.21
N GLY A 60 -13.94 -3.16 -14.11
CA GLY A 60 -13.73 -2.24 -13.00
C GLY A 60 -12.91 -2.84 -11.86
N TYR A 61 -12.05 -2.03 -11.26
CA TYR A 61 -11.44 -2.32 -9.97
C TYR A 61 -11.79 -1.22 -8.98
N GLY A 62 -12.07 -1.62 -7.75
CA GLY A 62 -12.27 -0.72 -6.62
C GLY A 62 -11.12 -0.82 -5.62
N PHE A 63 -11.12 0.11 -4.66
CA PHE A 63 -10.20 0.10 -3.53
C PHE A 63 -11.01 0.15 -2.24
N ALA A 64 -10.71 -0.76 -1.32
CA ALA A 64 -11.28 -0.78 0.01
C ALA A 64 -10.23 -0.37 1.03
N GLU A 65 -10.56 0.59 1.89
CA GLU A 65 -9.68 1.01 2.98
C GLU A 65 -9.55 -0.08 4.06
N ILE A 66 -8.35 -0.19 4.63
CA ILE A 66 -8.04 -1.05 5.76
C ILE A 66 -7.94 -0.15 7.00
N ALA A 67 -8.83 -0.39 7.96
CA ALA A 67 -8.83 0.35 9.23
C ALA A 67 -7.57 0.06 10.05
N PHE A 68 -7.10 1.04 10.83
CA PHE A 68 -5.90 0.93 11.67
C PHE A 68 -5.88 -0.32 12.57
N ASN A 69 -7.02 -0.64 13.20
CA ASN A 69 -7.16 -1.80 14.08
C ASN A 69 -7.21 -3.15 13.35
N GLN A 70 -7.09 -3.16 12.02
CA GLN A 70 -7.01 -4.35 11.21
C GLN A 70 -5.62 -4.59 10.62
N GLU A 71 -4.72 -3.61 10.70
CA GLU A 71 -3.40 -3.65 10.04
C GLU A 71 -2.50 -4.79 10.50
N GLU A 72 -2.68 -5.30 11.73
CA GLU A 72 -1.90 -6.44 12.22
C GLU A 72 -2.27 -7.78 11.55
N PHE A 73 -3.45 -7.86 10.90
CA PHE A 73 -3.98 -9.08 10.27
C PHE A 73 -3.70 -9.18 8.78
N PHE A 74 -3.21 -8.12 8.15
CA PHE A 74 -2.88 -8.09 6.73
C PHE A 74 -1.37 -8.01 6.54
N LEU A 75 -0.85 -8.79 5.60
CA LEU A 75 0.52 -8.71 5.12
C LEU A 75 0.62 -7.73 3.96
N LEU A 76 1.81 -7.15 3.77
CA LEU A 76 2.06 -6.27 2.62
C LEU A 76 1.85 -6.98 1.28
N ASN A 77 2.27 -8.24 1.17
CA ASN A 77 2.09 -9.05 -0.04
C ASN A 77 0.63 -9.22 -0.46
N GLU A 78 -0.35 -9.01 0.43
CA GLU A 78 -1.77 -9.15 0.12
C GLU A 78 -2.39 -7.90 -0.53
N ILE A 79 -1.71 -6.76 -0.47
CA ILE A 79 -2.24 -5.47 -0.94
C ILE A 79 -1.41 -4.85 -2.06
N ILE A 80 -0.21 -5.37 -2.33
CA ILE A 80 0.61 -4.91 -3.44
C ILE A 80 0.21 -5.58 -4.75
N GLU A 81 0.30 -4.81 -5.83
CA GLU A 81 0.26 -5.37 -7.17
C GLU A 81 1.70 -5.54 -7.65
N GLU A 82 2.04 -6.74 -8.13
CA GLU A 82 3.25 -6.89 -8.93
C GLU A 82 3.04 -6.10 -10.22
N ASN A 83 3.88 -5.08 -10.45
CA ASN A 83 4.04 -4.48 -11.77
C ASN A 83 4.67 -5.54 -12.69
N SER A 84 3.83 -6.46 -13.15
CA SER A 84 4.09 -7.24 -14.35
C SER A 84 4.04 -6.23 -15.49
N ASN A 85 5.14 -5.55 -15.77
CA ASN A 85 5.31 -4.87 -17.04
C ASN A 85 5.13 -5.95 -18.13
N THR A 86 3.91 -6.13 -18.63
CA THR A 86 3.71 -6.54 -20.01
C THR A 86 4.22 -5.40 -20.87
N LEU A 87 5.51 -5.51 -21.21
CA LEU A 87 6.07 -4.91 -22.42
C LEU A 87 5.45 -5.58 -23.64
#